data_AF-A0A1B1TAA5-F1
#
_entry.id   AF-A0A1B1TAA5-F1
#
_cell.length_a   1.000
_cell.length_b   1.000
_cell.length_c   1.000
_cell.angle_alpha   90.00
_cell.angle_beta   90.00
_cell.angle_gamma   90.00
#
_symmetry.space_group_name_H-M   'P 1'
#
loop_
_entity.id
_entity.type
_entity.pdbx_description
1 polymer ?
#
loop_
_entity_poly.entity_id
_entity_poly.type
_entity_poly.pdbx_seq_one_letter_code
_entity_poly.pdbx_strand_id
1 'polypeptide(L)'
;MSIISNLCMSNKISINEIFRGRKDMPLNPFASNAVAERERRLAERAKKRRQNAQNIVEANDSVVVLSFTLQSNRDISSTIQINENSSLSSAIEKSGIKPRDGTPIYALDQNDNPINSQTKISNLPRDLLLGPSKKICQVWGEKTTNGFGEANHFNIGKIYIPGLVIGEYSSVFITEHKLDTKINYGYKFADSQQPYRVGDLVYVMAPKQGKSVKLFNPSSGIEDIQFDFIYESLDNIRGLWGCCQVTKIGHLGELKLRQDITPIPRNFMPLKTKSESSSKGKKKTVKITSFTITDDEFMIARGKIRFGKALICGASNVRTGNNKGLLMCSKRKDRPALVNLPGFKYGMSQFIKIPENGAEVELYLESEKRYLTCTILQKQDYVLDEIRGRWVVATLKRHSKYKRALEIIGFPSDFVNN
;
A
#
# COMPACT_ATOMS: atom_id res chain seq x y z
N MET A 1 -38.58 -44.81 -47.64
CA MET A 1 -37.20 -45.32 -47.70
C MET A 1 -36.31 -44.28 -47.04
N SER A 2 -35.54 -44.49 -45.98
CA SER A 2 -35.34 -45.62 -45.07
C SER A 2 -34.60 -45.08 -43.82
N ILE A 3 -35.09 -45.43 -42.62
CA ILE A 3 -34.33 -45.87 -41.43
C ILE A 3 -33.39 -44.80 -40.80
N ILE A 4 -33.55 -44.32 -39.56
CA ILE A 4 -33.40 -44.97 -38.22
C ILE A 4 -34.25 -44.10 -37.24
N SER A 5 -35.36 -44.46 -36.59
CA SER A 5 -35.76 -45.52 -35.63
C SER A 5 -35.17 -45.44 -34.21
N ASN A 6 -35.96 -44.82 -33.32
CA ASN A 6 -36.35 -45.20 -31.94
C ASN A 6 -35.31 -45.50 -30.83
N LEU A 7 -35.45 -44.74 -29.72
CA LEU A 7 -35.24 -45.16 -28.33
C LEU A 7 -36.16 -44.29 -27.44
N CYS A 8 -37.40 -44.69 -27.12
CA CYS A 8 -37.86 -45.51 -25.98
C CYS A 8 -37.23 -45.12 -24.63
N MET A 9 -37.96 -44.42 -23.76
CA MET A 9 -38.97 -44.90 -22.80
C MET A 9 -38.37 -45.53 -21.52
N SER A 10 -38.48 -44.77 -20.43
CA SER A 10 -39.11 -45.19 -19.16
C SER A 10 -38.92 -46.65 -18.72
N ASN A 11 -37.89 -46.91 -17.92
CA ASN A 11 -37.81 -48.11 -17.09
C ASN A 11 -38.25 -47.79 -15.64
N LYS A 12 -39.54 -48.04 -15.36
CA LYS A 12 -40.02 -48.33 -14.00
C LYS A 12 -39.68 -49.78 -13.70
N ILE A 13 -38.63 -50.01 -12.92
CA ILE A 13 -38.35 -51.34 -12.37
C ILE A 13 -39.03 -51.43 -11.00
N SER A 14 -40.03 -52.31 -10.93
CA SER A 14 -40.66 -52.78 -9.70
C SER A 14 -39.63 -53.56 -8.88
N ILE A 15 -39.36 -53.10 -7.65
CA ILE A 15 -38.37 -53.67 -6.72
C ILE A 15 -38.90 -54.91 -5.98
N ASN A 16 -40.10 -55.41 -6.30
CA ASN A 16 -40.79 -56.41 -5.48
C ASN A 16 -40.59 -57.89 -5.88
N GLU A 17 -39.73 -58.23 -6.83
CA GLU A 17 -39.55 -59.63 -7.26
C GLU A 17 -38.16 -60.26 -7.04
N ILE A 18 -37.24 -59.61 -6.32
CA ILE A 18 -35.85 -60.14 -6.14
C ILE A 18 -35.60 -60.81 -4.76
N PHE A 19 -36.59 -60.88 -3.86
CA PHE A 19 -36.39 -61.49 -2.54
C PHE A 19 -37.39 -62.62 -2.23
N ARG A 20 -37.28 -63.72 -2.98
CA ARG A 20 -37.79 -65.04 -2.54
C ARG A 20 -36.67 -66.07 -2.69
N GLY A 21 -35.84 -66.18 -1.67
CA GLY A 21 -34.85 -67.25 -1.62
C GLY A 21 -33.58 -66.93 -0.85
N ARG A 22 -33.68 -66.52 0.42
CA ARG A 22 -32.59 -66.71 1.39
C ARG A 22 -33.17 -67.12 2.74
N LYS A 23 -33.26 -68.43 2.91
CA LYS A 23 -33.29 -69.07 4.23
C LYS A 23 -31.97 -68.75 4.95
N ASP A 24 -32.10 -68.48 6.24
CA ASP A 24 -31.07 -68.63 7.28
C ASP A 24 -29.75 -67.89 7.05
N MET A 25 -29.74 -66.59 7.40
CA MET A 25 -28.53 -65.94 7.87
C MET A 25 -28.62 -65.75 9.40
N PRO A 26 -27.58 -66.13 10.17
CA PRO A 26 -27.59 -65.96 11.61
C PRO A 26 -27.67 -64.48 11.97
N LEU A 27 -28.60 -64.14 12.87
CA LEU A 27 -28.72 -62.82 13.46
C LEU A 27 -27.39 -62.42 14.11
N ASN A 28 -26.76 -61.37 13.59
CA ASN A 28 -25.58 -60.77 14.21
C ASN A 28 -26.01 -60.07 15.52
N PRO A 29 -25.62 -60.56 16.70
CA PRO A 29 -26.08 -60.03 17.99
C PRO A 29 -25.54 -58.63 18.30
N PHE A 30 -24.62 -58.09 17.48
CA PHE A 30 -24.09 -56.72 17.60
C PHE A 30 -24.81 -55.69 16.72
N ALA A 31 -25.77 -56.11 15.88
CA ALA A 31 -26.48 -55.21 14.98
C ALA A 31 -27.36 -54.17 15.72
N SER A 32 -27.96 -54.56 16.85
CA SER A 32 -28.74 -53.64 17.70
C SER A 32 -27.87 -52.52 18.29
N ASN A 33 -26.65 -52.86 18.72
CA ASN A 33 -25.68 -51.87 19.21
C ASN A 33 -25.18 -50.94 18.10
N ALA A 34 -25.03 -51.43 16.87
CA ALA A 34 -24.61 -50.61 15.73
C ALA A 34 -25.66 -49.58 15.32
N VAL A 35 -26.96 -49.92 15.41
CA VAL A 35 -28.06 -48.99 15.14
C VAL A 35 -28.15 -47.93 16.24
N ALA A 36 -28.11 -48.34 17.51
CA ALA A 36 -28.14 -47.42 18.65
C ALA A 36 -26.94 -46.44 18.65
N GLU A 37 -25.74 -46.92 18.30
CA GLU A 37 -24.53 -46.09 18.18
C GLU A 37 -24.63 -45.08 17.03
N ARG A 38 -25.26 -45.47 15.91
CA ARG A 38 -25.50 -44.57 14.77
C ARG A 38 -26.50 -43.47 15.12
N GLU A 39 -27.57 -43.80 15.82
CA GLU A 39 -28.57 -42.84 16.29
C GLU A 39 -27.98 -41.87 17.33
N ARG A 40 -27.16 -42.38 18.26
CA ARG A 40 -26.43 -41.55 19.24
C ARG A 40 -25.52 -40.53 18.55
N ARG A 41 -24.76 -40.94 17.53
CA ARG A 41 -23.89 -40.02 16.76
C ARG A 41 -24.68 -38.99 15.95
N LEU A 42 -25.85 -39.36 15.43
CA LEU A 42 -26.73 -38.42 14.74
C LEU A 42 -27.33 -37.40 15.71
N ALA A 43 -27.75 -37.83 16.90
CA ALA A 43 -28.25 -36.95 17.95
C ALA A 43 -27.17 -36.00 18.48
N GLU A 44 -25.92 -36.47 18.68
CA GLU A 44 -24.80 -35.62 19.06
C GLU A 44 -24.46 -34.59 17.97
N ARG A 45 -24.46 -34.99 16.69
CA ARG A 45 -24.27 -34.04 15.57
C ARG A 45 -25.39 -33.01 15.50
N ALA A 46 -26.64 -33.40 15.76
CA ALA A 46 -27.77 -32.48 15.81
C ALA A 46 -27.67 -31.50 16.99
N LYS A 47 -27.25 -31.97 18.17
CA LYS A 47 -27.03 -31.13 19.36
C LYS A 47 -25.88 -30.15 19.15
N LYS A 48 -24.78 -30.59 18.53
CA LYS A 48 -23.63 -29.75 18.19
C LYS A 48 -23.98 -28.69 17.12
N ARG A 49 -24.84 -29.04 16.15
CA ARG A 49 -25.39 -28.06 15.19
C ARG A 49 -26.29 -27.02 15.85
N ARG A 50 -27.14 -27.42 16.82
CA ARG A 50 -27.98 -26.49 17.59
C ARG A 50 -27.15 -25.57 18.49
N GLN A 51 -26.12 -26.09 19.17
CA GLN A 51 -25.20 -25.27 19.95
C GLN A 51 -24.38 -24.30 19.08
N ASN A 52 -23.90 -24.74 17.91
CA ASN A 52 -23.24 -23.82 16.98
C ASN A 52 -24.21 -22.77 16.42
N ALA A 53 -25.47 -23.12 16.15
CA ALA A 53 -26.48 -22.16 15.71
C ALA A 53 -26.82 -21.15 16.82
N GLN A 54 -26.88 -21.58 18.09
CA GLN A 54 -27.08 -20.68 19.23
C GLN A 54 -25.87 -19.76 19.48
N ASN A 55 -24.64 -20.29 19.38
CA ASN A 55 -23.42 -19.49 19.51
C ASN A 55 -23.23 -18.48 18.35
N ILE A 56 -23.86 -18.68 17.19
CA ILE A 56 -23.85 -17.71 16.08
C ILE A 56 -24.87 -16.58 16.32
N VAL A 57 -25.94 -16.83 17.07
CA VAL A 57 -27.00 -15.84 17.36
C VAL A 57 -26.63 -14.97 18.59
N GLU A 58 -25.76 -15.44 19.48
CA GLU A 58 -25.24 -14.68 20.63
C GLU A 58 -23.95 -13.89 20.33
N ALA A 59 -23.64 -13.61 19.06
CA ALA A 59 -22.73 -12.51 18.75
C ALA A 59 -23.46 -11.21 19.10
N ASN A 60 -23.23 -10.69 20.31
CA ASN A 60 -23.73 -9.38 20.75
C ASN A 60 -23.61 -8.36 19.61
N ASP A 61 -24.74 -7.94 19.06
CA ASP A 61 -24.84 -6.82 18.13
C ASP A 61 -24.45 -5.56 18.90
N SER A 62 -23.14 -5.31 19.00
CA SER A 62 -22.61 -4.09 19.58
C SER A 62 -23.11 -2.91 18.73
N VAL A 63 -23.98 -2.11 19.33
CA VAL A 63 -24.53 -0.90 18.72
C VAL A 63 -23.59 0.25 19.01
N VAL A 64 -23.16 0.94 17.96
CA VAL A 64 -22.37 2.16 18.03
C VAL A 64 -23.24 3.37 17.72
N VAL A 65 -23.03 4.43 18.48
CA VAL A 65 -23.59 5.76 18.22
C VAL A 65 -22.59 6.55 17.37
N LEU A 66 -23.02 7.02 16.21
CA LEU A 66 -22.26 7.93 15.34
C LEU A 66 -23.00 9.26 15.22
N SER A 67 -22.25 10.35 15.28
CA SER A 67 -22.72 11.71 14.98
C SER A 67 -22.17 12.13 13.63
N PHE A 68 -23.07 12.55 12.73
CA PHE A 68 -22.73 13.07 11.42
C PHE A 68 -23.05 14.55 11.35
N THR A 69 -22.09 15.36 10.90
CA THR A 69 -22.27 16.81 10.73
C THR A 69 -21.99 17.20 9.30
N LEU A 70 -22.88 17.97 8.68
CA LEU A 70 -22.71 18.41 7.30
C LEU A 70 -21.57 19.46 7.20
N GLN A 71 -20.66 19.26 6.24
CA GLN A 71 -19.48 20.12 6.05
C GLN A 71 -19.87 21.55 5.64
N SER A 72 -20.88 21.71 4.78
CA SER A 72 -21.35 23.01 4.30
C SER A 72 -22.18 23.78 5.33
N ASN A 73 -22.78 23.09 6.30
CA ASN A 73 -23.52 23.69 7.38
C ASN A 73 -23.39 22.86 8.65
N ARG A 74 -22.56 23.32 9.58
CA ARG A 74 -22.25 22.60 10.83
C ARG A 74 -23.41 22.53 11.81
N ASP A 75 -24.46 23.32 11.61
CA ASP A 75 -25.68 23.27 12.43
C ASP A 75 -26.55 22.07 12.07
N ILE A 76 -26.35 21.50 10.86
CA ILE A 76 -27.03 20.28 10.43
C ILE A 76 -26.22 19.08 10.91
N SER A 77 -26.72 18.43 11.94
CA SER A 77 -26.17 17.18 12.47
C SER A 77 -27.24 16.11 12.66
N SER A 78 -26.82 14.85 12.61
CA SER A 78 -27.69 13.68 12.80
C SER A 78 -26.93 12.62 13.56
N THR A 79 -27.52 12.14 14.64
CA THR A 79 -26.96 11.06 15.45
C THR A 79 -27.72 9.78 15.16
N ILE A 80 -26.99 8.73 14.78
CA ILE A 80 -27.58 7.43 14.48
C ILE A 80 -27.00 6.33 15.35
N GLN A 81 -27.81 5.29 15.54
CA GLN A 81 -27.40 4.03 16.14
C GLN A 81 -27.26 2.98 15.03
N ILE A 82 -26.10 2.36 14.94
CA ILE A 82 -25.80 1.37 13.91
C ILE A 82 -24.95 0.23 14.48
N ASN A 83 -25.16 -0.98 13.95
CA ASN A 83 -24.37 -2.14 14.31
C ASN A 83 -22.91 -1.96 13.88
N GLU A 84 -21.96 -2.32 14.75
CA GLU A 84 -20.51 -2.25 14.48
C GLU A 84 -20.04 -2.95 13.20
N ASN A 85 -20.77 -4.00 12.79
CA ASN A 85 -20.46 -4.77 11.58
C ASN A 85 -21.02 -4.16 10.29
N SER A 86 -21.79 -3.07 10.38
CA SER A 86 -22.33 -2.40 9.20
C SER A 86 -21.25 -1.60 8.45
N SER A 87 -21.49 -1.31 7.17
CA SER A 87 -20.63 -0.44 6.38
C SER A 87 -20.87 1.04 6.68
N LEU A 88 -19.86 1.87 6.45
CA LEU A 88 -19.98 3.32 6.56
C LEU A 88 -20.97 3.89 5.53
N SER A 89 -21.10 3.27 4.36
CA SER A 89 -22.13 3.67 3.37
C SER A 89 -23.55 3.54 3.92
N SER A 90 -23.84 2.45 4.65
CA SER A 90 -25.14 2.26 5.31
C SER A 90 -25.36 3.27 6.44
N ALA A 91 -24.30 3.61 7.17
CA ALA A 91 -24.36 4.67 8.19
C ALA A 91 -24.71 6.04 7.58
N ILE A 92 -24.06 6.41 6.47
CA ILE A 92 -24.35 7.66 5.76
C ILE A 92 -25.79 7.68 5.27
N GLU A 93 -26.30 6.56 4.75
CA GLU A 93 -27.70 6.46 4.30
C GLU A 93 -28.70 6.65 5.44
N LYS A 94 -28.44 6.03 6.59
CA LYS A 94 -29.29 6.19 7.79
C LYS A 94 -29.23 7.59 8.40
N SER A 95 -28.17 8.35 8.15
CA SER A 95 -28.02 9.71 8.70
C SER A 95 -29.11 10.67 8.19
N GLY A 96 -29.68 10.42 7.01
CA GLY A 96 -30.64 11.31 6.37
C GLY A 96 -30.04 12.59 5.79
N ILE A 97 -28.71 12.78 5.86
CA ILE A 97 -27.99 13.99 5.40
C ILE A 97 -27.61 13.91 3.91
N LYS A 98 -28.13 12.94 3.14
CA LYS A 98 -27.86 12.85 1.69
C LYS A 98 -28.53 14.01 0.92
N PRO A 99 -27.85 14.62 -0.05
CA PRO A 99 -28.40 15.72 -0.81
C PRO A 99 -29.36 15.15 -1.88
N ARG A 100 -30.42 15.91 -2.18
CA ARG A 100 -31.46 15.48 -3.13
C ARG A 100 -31.05 15.63 -4.60
N ASP A 101 -30.00 16.39 -4.85
CA ASP A 101 -29.48 16.70 -6.19
C ASP A 101 -28.58 15.59 -6.77
N GLY A 102 -28.34 14.51 -6.01
CA GLY A 102 -27.49 13.40 -6.42
C GLY A 102 -25.99 13.68 -6.27
N THR A 103 -25.59 14.75 -5.56
CA THR A 103 -24.19 15.00 -5.25
C THR A 103 -23.64 13.87 -4.36
N PRO A 104 -22.53 13.21 -4.75
CA PRO A 104 -21.93 12.17 -3.92
C PRO A 104 -21.40 12.75 -2.60
N ILE A 105 -21.86 12.19 -1.48
CA ILE A 105 -21.40 12.55 -0.13
C ILE A 105 -20.61 11.40 0.49
N TYR A 106 -19.51 11.76 1.13
CA TYR A 106 -18.64 10.84 1.84
C TYR A 106 -18.46 11.29 3.29
N ALA A 107 -18.13 10.34 4.16
CA ALA A 107 -17.58 10.66 5.46
C ALA A 107 -16.14 11.15 5.29
N LEU A 108 -15.81 12.25 5.93
CA LEU A 108 -14.55 12.95 5.78
C LEU A 108 -13.73 12.90 7.08
N ASP A 109 -12.41 12.82 6.94
CA ASP A 109 -11.46 13.00 8.04
C ASP A 109 -11.31 14.48 8.42
N GLN A 110 -10.47 14.77 9.42
CA GLN A 110 -10.19 16.14 9.89
C GLN A 110 -9.55 17.05 8.81
N ASN A 111 -9.05 16.48 7.72
CA ASN A 111 -8.43 17.19 6.60
C ASN A 111 -9.36 17.27 5.37
N ASP A 112 -10.64 16.90 5.53
CA ASP A 112 -11.65 16.77 4.48
C ASP A 112 -11.36 15.70 3.41
N ASN A 113 -10.60 14.65 3.75
CA ASN A 113 -10.40 13.52 2.85
C ASN A 113 -11.45 12.43 3.11
N PRO A 114 -11.98 11.78 2.05
CA PRO A 114 -12.89 10.66 2.21
C PRO A 114 -12.27 9.53 3.04
N ILE A 115 -12.99 9.11 4.07
CA ILE A 115 -12.71 7.90 4.83
C ILE A 115 -13.24 6.73 4.01
N ASN A 116 -12.42 5.68 3.86
CA ASN A 116 -12.80 4.49 3.10
C ASN A 116 -14.10 3.89 3.67
N SER A 117 -15.12 3.76 2.82
CA SER A 117 -16.44 3.21 3.18
C SER A 117 -16.39 1.77 3.77
N GLN A 118 -15.32 1.03 3.48
CA GLN A 118 -15.10 -0.35 3.95
C GLN A 118 -14.48 -0.40 5.36
N THR A 119 -14.10 0.74 5.93
CA THR A 119 -13.58 0.79 7.29
C THR A 119 -14.66 0.35 8.27
N LYS A 120 -14.32 -0.59 9.16
CA LYS A 120 -15.23 -1.04 10.22
C LYS A 120 -15.64 0.14 11.09
N ILE A 121 -16.92 0.22 11.42
CA ILE A 121 -17.49 1.29 12.25
C ILE A 121 -16.82 1.35 13.63
N SER A 122 -16.37 0.21 14.16
CA SER A 122 -15.62 0.12 15.42
C SER A 122 -14.36 1.00 15.45
N ASN A 123 -13.75 1.25 14.28
CA ASN A 123 -12.47 1.96 14.17
C ASN A 123 -12.64 3.42 13.74
N LEU A 124 -13.88 3.89 13.57
CA LEU A 124 -14.17 5.26 13.16
C LEU A 124 -14.28 6.18 14.37
N PRO A 125 -13.88 7.46 14.23
CA PRO A 125 -14.24 8.47 15.22
C PRO A 125 -15.77 8.57 15.31
N ARG A 126 -16.26 8.93 16.50
CA ARG A 126 -17.71 9.02 16.77
C ARG A 126 -18.34 10.22 16.06
N ASP A 127 -17.58 11.29 15.89
CA ASP A 127 -17.99 12.49 15.16
C ASP A 127 -17.36 12.46 13.76
N LEU A 128 -18.22 12.45 12.75
CA LEU A 128 -17.84 12.36 11.34
C LEU A 128 -18.40 13.58 10.59
N LEU A 129 -17.56 14.17 9.74
CA LEU A 129 -17.99 15.20 8.82
C LEU A 129 -18.54 14.53 7.55
N LEU A 130 -19.68 14.99 7.05
CA LEU A 130 -20.25 14.57 5.77
C LEU A 130 -20.12 15.67 4.75
N GLY A 131 -19.53 15.37 3.60
CA GLY A 131 -19.44 16.33 2.51
C GLY A 131 -18.96 15.73 1.20
N PRO A 132 -18.97 16.51 0.11
CA PRO A 132 -18.36 16.12 -1.14
C PRO A 132 -16.83 16.01 -0.97
N SER A 133 -16.21 15.08 -1.68
CA SER A 133 -14.75 15.01 -1.75
C SER A 133 -14.21 16.23 -2.50
N LYS A 134 -13.12 16.84 -2.00
CA LYS A 134 -12.42 17.94 -2.72
C LYS A 134 -11.91 17.52 -4.10
N LYS A 135 -11.75 16.22 -4.34
CA LYS A 135 -11.34 15.65 -5.64
C LYS A 135 -12.53 15.37 -6.56
N ILE A 136 -13.77 15.63 -6.15
CA ILE A 136 -14.95 15.39 -6.98
C ILE A 136 -15.64 16.72 -7.25
N CYS A 137 -16.05 16.90 -8.50
CA CYS A 137 -16.89 18.03 -8.87
C CYS A 137 -17.91 17.60 -9.93
N GLN A 138 -19.00 18.34 -10.02
CA GLN A 138 -19.96 18.23 -11.10
C GLN A 138 -19.75 19.40 -12.05
N VAL A 139 -19.69 19.11 -13.34
CA VAL A 139 -19.34 20.12 -14.35
C VAL A 139 -20.17 19.97 -15.61
N TRP A 140 -20.27 21.07 -16.36
CA TRP A 140 -20.81 21.11 -17.70
C TRP A 140 -19.67 21.26 -18.71
N GLY A 141 -19.69 20.46 -19.77
CA GLY A 141 -18.75 20.62 -20.88
C GLY A 141 -19.03 21.93 -21.63
N GLU A 142 -18.05 22.83 -21.68
CA GLU A 142 -18.20 24.13 -22.34
C GLU A 142 -17.53 24.15 -23.72
N LYS A 143 -16.37 23.52 -23.83
CA LYS A 143 -15.57 23.47 -25.07
C LYS A 143 -14.92 22.12 -25.22
N THR A 144 -14.47 21.79 -26.42
CA THR A 144 -13.69 20.57 -26.69
C THR A 144 -12.43 20.90 -27.49
N THR A 145 -11.30 20.39 -27.04
CA THR A 145 -9.98 20.58 -27.67
C THR A 145 -9.21 19.27 -27.63
N ASN A 146 -8.80 18.75 -28.80
CA ASN A 146 -7.94 17.57 -28.93
C ASN A 146 -8.40 16.35 -28.09
N GLY A 147 -9.69 16.04 -28.13
CA GLY A 147 -10.27 14.89 -27.38
C GLY A 147 -10.53 15.14 -25.89
N PHE A 148 -10.24 16.33 -25.38
CA PHE A 148 -10.62 16.77 -24.03
C PHE A 148 -11.77 17.77 -24.09
N GLY A 149 -12.78 17.57 -23.25
CA GLY A 149 -13.72 18.62 -22.90
C GLY A 149 -13.10 19.53 -21.83
N GLU A 150 -13.37 20.82 -21.97
CA GLU A 150 -13.02 21.86 -21.00
C GLU A 150 -14.27 22.22 -20.21
N ALA A 151 -14.12 22.31 -18.89
CA ALA A 151 -15.15 22.84 -18.00
C ALA A 151 -14.53 23.82 -17.01
N ASN A 152 -15.29 24.85 -16.61
CA ASN A 152 -14.89 25.77 -15.56
C ASN A 152 -15.68 25.50 -14.28
N HIS A 153 -14.97 25.31 -13.18
CA HIS A 153 -15.57 25.12 -11.86
C HIS A 153 -15.17 26.27 -10.93
N PHE A 154 -16.13 26.89 -10.26
CA PHE A 154 -15.94 28.12 -9.48
C PHE A 154 -14.76 28.06 -8.49
N ASN A 155 -14.61 26.94 -7.77
CA ASN A 155 -13.56 26.77 -6.76
C ASN A 155 -12.24 26.21 -7.30
N ILE A 156 -12.26 25.55 -8.46
CA ILE A 156 -11.15 24.69 -8.93
C ILE A 156 -10.47 25.30 -10.16
N GLY A 157 -11.18 26.16 -10.88
CA GLY A 157 -10.74 26.76 -12.13
C GLY A 157 -11.04 25.87 -13.32
N LYS A 158 -10.15 25.89 -14.31
CA LYS A 158 -10.31 25.14 -15.56
C LYS A 158 -9.95 23.67 -15.35
N ILE A 159 -10.77 22.77 -15.89
CA ILE A 159 -10.59 21.32 -15.83
C ILE A 159 -10.67 20.74 -17.25
N TYR A 160 -9.67 19.95 -17.62
CA TYR A 160 -9.69 19.15 -18.86
C TYR A 160 -10.06 17.70 -18.57
N ILE A 161 -11.06 17.20 -19.29
CA ILE A 161 -11.67 15.89 -19.05
C ILE A 161 -11.76 15.14 -20.39
N PRO A 162 -11.10 13.99 -20.54
CA PRO A 162 -11.10 13.28 -21.81
C PRO A 162 -12.51 12.74 -22.11
N GLY A 163 -12.96 12.94 -23.36
CA GLY A 163 -14.26 12.45 -23.82
C GLY A 163 -15.49 13.17 -23.24
N LEU A 164 -15.31 14.30 -22.53
CA LEU A 164 -16.43 15.17 -22.16
C LEU A 164 -16.87 15.99 -23.38
N VAL A 165 -18.17 15.99 -23.67
CA VAL A 165 -18.76 16.69 -24.82
C VAL A 165 -19.39 18.02 -24.39
N ILE A 166 -19.47 18.99 -25.32
CA ILE A 166 -20.12 20.27 -25.08
C ILE A 166 -21.60 20.03 -24.72
N GLY A 167 -22.07 20.66 -23.65
CA GLY A 167 -23.42 20.51 -23.12
C GLY A 167 -23.64 19.23 -22.29
N GLU A 168 -22.64 18.37 -22.14
CA GLU A 168 -22.73 17.20 -21.27
C GLU A 168 -22.53 17.61 -19.80
N TYR A 169 -23.45 17.19 -18.93
CA TYR A 169 -23.29 17.26 -17.48
C TYR A 169 -22.69 15.96 -16.95
N SER A 170 -21.67 16.04 -16.11
CA SER A 170 -21.00 14.84 -15.58
C SER A 170 -20.36 15.06 -14.22
N SER A 171 -20.34 13.99 -13.43
CA SER A 171 -19.51 13.86 -12.23
C SER A 171 -18.08 13.50 -12.63
N VAL A 172 -17.12 14.24 -12.10
CA VAL A 172 -15.72 14.17 -12.50
C VAL A 172 -14.83 14.02 -11.28
N PHE A 173 -13.89 13.08 -11.37
CA PHE A 173 -12.81 12.95 -10.42
C PHE A 173 -11.59 13.73 -10.91
N ILE A 174 -11.05 14.60 -10.07
CA ILE A 174 -9.89 15.45 -10.34
C ILE A 174 -8.64 14.72 -9.88
N THR A 175 -7.74 14.53 -10.84
CA THR A 175 -6.45 13.87 -10.63
C THR A 175 -5.47 14.78 -9.87
N GLU A 176 -4.38 14.17 -9.39
CA GLU A 176 -3.29 14.92 -8.76
C GLU A 176 -2.43 15.72 -9.76
N HIS A 177 -2.60 15.48 -11.07
CA HIS A 177 -1.83 16.15 -12.09
C HIS A 177 -2.27 17.60 -12.28
N LYS A 178 -1.30 18.50 -12.15
CA LYS A 178 -1.45 19.93 -12.43
C LYS A 178 -0.33 20.34 -13.39
N LEU A 179 -0.70 20.81 -14.57
CA LEU A 179 0.27 21.33 -15.55
C LEU A 179 0.71 22.75 -15.16
N ASP A 180 -0.21 23.52 -14.58
CA ASP A 180 -0.02 24.87 -14.04
C ASP A 180 -0.99 25.08 -12.86
N THR A 181 -0.81 26.14 -12.10
CA THR A 181 -1.65 26.57 -10.96
C THR A 181 -3.14 26.67 -11.29
N LYS A 182 -3.52 26.81 -12.56
CA LYS A 182 -4.90 27.05 -13.01
C LYS A 182 -5.54 25.94 -13.85
N ILE A 183 -4.79 24.89 -14.21
CA ILE A 183 -5.28 23.84 -15.11
C ILE A 183 -5.22 22.49 -14.39
N ASN A 184 -6.39 21.92 -14.16
CA ASN A 184 -6.56 20.60 -13.56
C ASN A 184 -6.96 19.58 -14.63
N TYR A 185 -6.66 18.31 -14.38
CA TYR A 185 -7.12 17.20 -15.21
C TYR A 185 -8.03 16.30 -14.39
N GLY A 186 -9.07 15.80 -15.02
CA GLY A 186 -9.99 14.85 -14.40
C GLY A 186 -10.49 13.81 -15.39
N TYR A 187 -11.34 12.92 -14.91
CA TYR A 187 -12.06 11.96 -15.74
C TYR A 187 -13.47 11.70 -15.21
N LYS A 188 -14.36 11.32 -16.11
CA LYS A 188 -15.76 11.04 -15.78
C LYS A 188 -15.87 9.71 -15.01
N PHE A 189 -16.85 9.63 -14.14
CA PHE A 189 -17.28 8.38 -13.52
C PHE A 189 -18.80 8.38 -13.37
N ALA A 190 -19.41 7.20 -13.38
CA ALA A 190 -20.82 7.03 -13.07
C ALA A 190 -21.03 6.66 -11.60
N ASP A 191 -22.04 7.26 -10.94
CA ASP A 191 -22.45 6.89 -9.57
C ASP A 191 -23.30 5.61 -9.59
N SER A 192 -22.70 4.50 -10.04
CA SER A 192 -23.35 3.19 -10.14
C SER A 192 -22.40 2.08 -9.72
N GLN A 193 -22.90 0.85 -9.55
CA GLN A 193 -22.06 -0.31 -9.22
C GLN A 193 -20.95 -0.57 -10.24
N GLN A 194 -21.12 -0.11 -11.48
CA GLN A 194 -20.12 -0.21 -12.55
C GLN A 194 -19.74 1.20 -13.03
N PRO A 195 -18.80 1.87 -12.33
CA PRO A 195 -18.52 3.29 -12.54
C PRO A 195 -17.84 3.61 -13.88
N TYR A 196 -17.31 2.60 -14.56
CA TYR A 196 -16.62 2.70 -15.84
C TYR A 196 -17.19 1.69 -16.82
N ARG A 197 -17.19 2.03 -18.12
CA ARG A 197 -17.62 1.21 -19.25
C ARG A 197 -16.49 1.03 -20.25
N VAL A 198 -16.53 -0.06 -21.01
CA VAL A 198 -15.59 -0.26 -22.13
C VAL A 198 -15.80 0.88 -23.11
N GLY A 199 -14.72 1.57 -23.46
CA GLY A 199 -14.76 2.75 -24.30
C GLY A 199 -14.55 4.06 -23.53
N ASP A 200 -14.78 4.06 -22.21
CA ASP A 200 -14.60 5.27 -21.40
C ASP A 200 -13.15 5.73 -21.42
N LEU A 201 -12.97 7.05 -21.40
CA LEU A 201 -11.66 7.69 -21.36
C LEU A 201 -11.37 8.18 -19.94
N VAL A 202 -10.19 7.82 -19.44
CA VAL A 202 -9.70 8.23 -18.13
C VAL A 202 -8.32 8.87 -18.27
N TYR A 203 -8.04 9.84 -17.41
CA TYR A 203 -6.74 10.49 -17.38
C TYR A 203 -5.93 9.98 -16.19
N VAL A 204 -4.89 9.20 -16.45
CA VAL A 204 -4.12 8.51 -15.40
C VAL A 204 -2.63 8.59 -15.65
N MET A 205 -1.86 8.44 -14.58
CA MET A 205 -0.42 8.29 -14.66
C MET A 205 -0.07 6.84 -14.97
N ALA A 206 0.73 6.60 -16.00
CA ALA A 206 1.36 5.32 -16.25
C ALA A 206 2.10 4.86 -14.99
N PRO A 207 1.85 3.62 -14.52
CA PRO A 207 2.25 3.19 -13.19
C PRO A 207 3.77 3.27 -13.07
N LYS A 208 4.26 3.77 -11.92
CA LYS A 208 5.70 3.85 -11.67
C LYS A 208 6.30 2.45 -11.61
N GLN A 209 5.66 1.52 -10.91
CA GLN A 209 6.08 0.12 -10.76
C GLN A 209 4.93 -0.83 -11.14
N GLY A 210 5.25 -2.05 -11.56
CA GLY A 210 4.24 -3.06 -11.92
C GLY A 210 3.46 -2.68 -13.18
N LYS A 211 2.21 -3.11 -13.30
CA LYS A 211 1.30 -2.73 -14.39
C LYS A 211 -0.02 -2.13 -13.90
N SER A 212 -0.24 -2.15 -12.59
CA SER A 212 -1.53 -1.81 -11.99
C SER A 212 -1.64 -0.30 -11.73
N VAL A 213 -2.78 0.27 -12.07
CA VAL A 213 -3.22 1.62 -11.70
C VAL A 213 -4.57 1.53 -11.00
N LYS A 214 -4.85 2.50 -10.14
CA LYS A 214 -6.12 2.57 -9.42
C LYS A 214 -6.94 3.74 -9.95
N LEU A 215 -8.22 3.50 -10.17
CA LEU A 215 -9.21 4.51 -10.50
C LEU A 215 -10.09 4.79 -9.28
N PHE A 216 -10.72 5.96 -9.30
CA PHE A 216 -11.67 6.40 -8.29
C PHE A 216 -12.86 5.45 -8.19
N ASN A 217 -13.29 5.15 -6.98
CA ASN A 217 -14.46 4.34 -6.70
C ASN A 217 -15.54 5.18 -6.00
N PRO A 218 -16.67 5.47 -6.66
CA PRO A 218 -17.74 6.25 -6.05
C PRO A 218 -18.39 5.54 -4.86
N SER A 219 -18.33 4.21 -4.77
CA SER A 219 -18.85 3.48 -3.61
C SER A 219 -17.94 3.60 -2.37
N SER A 220 -16.61 3.69 -2.56
CA SER A 220 -15.66 3.79 -1.44
C SER A 220 -15.14 5.19 -1.15
N GLY A 221 -15.28 6.11 -2.09
CA GLY A 221 -14.79 7.48 -1.98
C GLY A 221 -13.28 7.63 -2.20
N ILE A 222 -12.58 6.55 -2.55
CA ILE A 222 -11.12 6.53 -2.73
C ILE A 222 -10.72 5.87 -4.06
N GLU A 223 -9.46 6.01 -4.45
CA GLU A 223 -8.91 5.35 -5.64
C GLU A 223 -8.49 3.90 -5.31
N ASP A 224 -9.42 2.96 -5.45
CA ASP A 224 -9.21 1.54 -5.14
C ASP A 224 -9.62 0.54 -6.24
N ILE A 225 -10.27 0.99 -7.33
CA ILE A 225 -10.61 0.08 -8.44
C ILE A 225 -9.37 -0.16 -9.29
N GLN A 226 -8.91 -1.40 -9.31
CA GLN A 226 -7.67 -1.79 -9.96
C GLN A 226 -7.86 -2.09 -11.46
N PHE A 227 -6.99 -1.48 -12.28
CA PHE A 227 -6.86 -1.74 -13.71
C PHE A 227 -5.41 -2.04 -14.08
N ASP A 228 -5.20 -2.94 -15.04
CA ASP A 228 -3.90 -3.17 -15.66
C ASP A 228 -3.68 -2.20 -16.83
N PHE A 229 -2.53 -1.54 -16.81
CA PHE A 229 -2.08 -0.62 -17.83
C PHE A 229 -1.40 -1.41 -18.96
N ILE A 230 -2.02 -1.40 -20.14
CA ILE A 230 -1.59 -2.15 -21.32
C ILE A 230 -0.84 -1.22 -22.28
N TYR A 231 0.46 -1.48 -22.42
CA TYR A 231 1.33 -0.78 -23.36
C TYR A 231 2.56 -1.63 -23.70
N GLU A 232 2.99 -1.63 -24.98
CA GLU A 232 4.05 -2.53 -25.50
C GLU A 232 5.38 -2.39 -24.74
N SER A 233 5.79 -1.15 -24.44
CA SER A 233 6.98 -0.87 -23.64
C SER A 233 6.64 0.10 -22.50
N LEU A 234 6.00 -0.43 -21.46
CA LEU A 234 5.56 0.35 -20.31
C LEU A 234 6.72 1.11 -19.64
N ASP A 235 7.93 0.56 -19.72
CA ASP A 235 9.15 1.16 -19.19
C ASP A 235 9.54 2.47 -19.89
N ASN A 236 9.11 2.66 -21.14
CA ASN A 236 9.33 3.89 -21.91
C ASN A 236 8.32 5.00 -21.61
N ILE A 237 7.29 4.72 -20.81
CA ILE A 237 6.24 5.70 -20.48
C ILE A 237 5.99 5.82 -18.99
N ARG A 238 6.82 5.22 -18.13
CA ARG A 238 6.65 5.26 -16.66
C ARG A 238 6.49 6.68 -16.17
N GLY A 239 5.43 6.95 -15.40
CA GLY A 239 5.17 8.27 -14.85
C GLY A 239 4.59 9.29 -15.83
N LEU A 240 4.34 8.92 -17.09
CA LEU A 240 3.62 9.76 -18.03
C LEU A 240 2.16 9.86 -17.63
N TRP A 241 1.64 11.08 -17.52
CA TRP A 241 0.19 11.30 -17.43
C TRP A 241 -0.41 11.31 -18.83
N GLY A 242 -1.48 10.54 -19.03
CA GLY A 242 -2.13 10.50 -20.33
C GLY A 242 -3.55 9.95 -20.33
N CYS A 243 -4.24 10.26 -21.42
CA CYS A 243 -5.56 9.73 -21.71
C CYS A 243 -5.47 8.24 -22.03
N CYS A 244 -6.22 7.42 -21.32
CA CYS A 244 -6.31 5.99 -21.50
C CYS A 244 -7.76 5.59 -21.73
N GLN A 245 -7.98 4.59 -22.56
CA GLN A 245 -9.29 4.02 -22.82
C GLN A 245 -9.46 2.72 -22.04
N VAL A 246 -10.61 2.56 -21.40
CA VAL A 246 -11.03 1.30 -20.78
C VAL A 246 -11.30 0.29 -21.89
N THR A 247 -10.49 -0.77 -21.98
CA THR A 247 -10.64 -1.82 -22.99
C THR A 247 -11.37 -3.04 -22.47
N LYS A 248 -11.34 -3.27 -21.16
CA LYS A 248 -11.96 -4.43 -20.52
C LYS A 248 -12.41 -4.11 -19.10
N ILE A 249 -13.54 -4.70 -18.70
CA ILE A 249 -14.08 -4.62 -17.33
C ILE A 249 -14.29 -6.04 -16.81
N GLY A 250 -13.96 -6.26 -15.53
CA GLY A 250 -14.05 -7.55 -14.87
C GLY A 250 -13.13 -7.62 -13.65
N HIS A 251 -12.70 -8.82 -13.28
CA HIS A 251 -11.85 -9.06 -12.10
C HIS A 251 -10.50 -8.29 -12.16
N LEU A 252 -9.99 -8.04 -13.37
CA LEU A 252 -8.88 -7.12 -13.65
C LEU A 252 -9.28 -6.32 -14.89
N GLY A 253 -9.64 -5.06 -14.70
CA GLY A 253 -9.92 -4.16 -15.82
C GLY A 253 -8.64 -3.85 -16.59
N GLU A 254 -8.76 -3.39 -17.84
CA GLU A 254 -7.61 -3.02 -18.66
C GLU A 254 -7.75 -1.60 -19.20
N LEU A 255 -6.63 -0.86 -19.18
CA LEU A 255 -6.50 0.49 -19.71
C LEU A 255 -5.45 0.52 -20.81
N LYS A 256 -5.78 1.09 -21.96
CA LYS A 256 -4.84 1.29 -23.07
C LYS A 256 -4.59 2.77 -23.31
N LEU A 257 -3.33 3.17 -23.38
CA LEU A 257 -2.95 4.56 -23.68
C LEU A 257 -3.45 4.97 -25.07
N ARG A 258 -4.12 6.12 -25.15
CA ARG A 258 -4.59 6.76 -26.39
C ARG A 258 -3.58 7.81 -26.85
N GLN A 259 -2.57 7.35 -27.58
CA GLN A 259 -1.51 8.23 -28.11
C GLN A 259 -2.02 9.27 -29.10
N ASP A 260 -3.14 9.00 -29.75
CA ASP A 260 -3.84 9.93 -30.63
C ASP A 260 -4.40 11.15 -29.87
N ILE A 261 -4.73 10.99 -28.58
CA ILE A 261 -5.22 12.06 -27.71
C ILE A 261 -4.07 12.65 -26.89
N THR A 262 -3.22 11.80 -26.31
CA THR A 262 -2.04 12.22 -25.54
C THR A 262 -0.78 11.60 -26.14
N PRO A 263 -0.17 12.25 -27.14
CA PRO A 263 1.06 11.75 -27.73
C PRO A 263 2.20 11.82 -26.71
N ILE A 264 3.10 10.84 -26.78
CA ILE A 264 4.30 10.81 -25.93
C ILE A 264 5.24 11.93 -26.40
N PRO A 265 5.62 12.88 -25.53
CA PRO A 265 6.54 13.95 -25.91
C PRO A 265 7.87 13.37 -26.42
N ARG A 266 8.42 13.94 -27.51
CA ARG A 266 9.68 13.46 -28.13
C ARG A 266 10.85 13.37 -27.15
N ASN A 267 10.89 14.27 -26.16
CA ASN A 267 11.93 14.34 -25.14
C ASN A 267 11.45 13.82 -23.78
N PHE A 268 10.41 12.98 -23.75
CA PHE A 268 9.91 12.41 -22.51
C PHE A 268 10.96 11.49 -21.88
N MET A 269 11.31 11.76 -20.62
CA MET A 269 12.18 10.88 -19.85
C MET A 269 11.31 10.10 -18.87
N PRO A 270 11.23 8.76 -19.02
CA PRO A 270 10.47 7.93 -18.09
C PRO A 270 10.94 8.15 -16.66
N LEU A 271 10.00 8.24 -15.73
CA LEU A 271 10.30 8.20 -14.31
C LEU A 271 10.89 6.83 -14.03
N LYS A 272 12.22 6.77 -13.98
CA LYS A 272 12.92 5.59 -13.52
C LYS A 272 12.38 5.28 -12.14
N THR A 273 11.78 4.11 -12.00
CA THR A 273 11.63 3.50 -10.69
C THR A 273 12.97 3.61 -10.02
N LYS A 274 13.03 4.29 -8.88
CA LYS A 274 14.18 4.12 -8.00
C LYS A 274 14.24 2.62 -7.80
N SER A 275 15.20 1.95 -8.44
CA SER A 275 15.49 0.56 -8.11
C SER A 275 15.65 0.56 -6.60
N GLU A 276 15.12 -0.44 -5.91
CA GLU A 276 15.27 -0.55 -4.46
C GLU A 276 16.76 -0.63 -4.04
N SER A 277 17.68 -0.75 -5.02
CA SER A 277 19.12 -0.54 -4.85
C SER A 277 19.59 0.93 -4.79
N SER A 278 18.76 1.90 -5.17
CA SER A 278 19.06 3.35 -5.22
C SER A 278 18.42 4.18 -4.10
N SER A 279 17.56 3.56 -3.28
CA SER A 279 17.04 4.13 -2.02
C SER A 279 18.00 3.94 -0.83
N LYS A 280 19.18 3.34 -1.04
CA LYS A 280 20.36 3.69 -0.23
C LYS A 280 20.78 5.10 -0.66
N GLY A 281 20.12 6.10 -0.07
CA GLY A 281 20.17 7.50 -0.48
C GLY A 281 21.57 7.92 -0.89
N LYS A 282 21.71 8.63 -2.03
CA LYS A 282 22.97 9.19 -2.54
C LYS A 282 23.84 9.62 -1.35
N LYS A 283 24.80 8.78 -0.99
CA LYS A 283 25.53 8.97 0.27
C LYS A 283 26.36 10.23 0.08
N LYS A 284 26.03 11.26 0.87
CA LYS A 284 26.65 12.58 0.71
C LYS A 284 28.07 12.52 1.23
N THR A 285 29.05 12.70 0.36
CA THR A 285 30.43 12.93 0.77
C THR A 285 30.55 14.34 1.34
N VAL A 286 31.15 14.47 2.52
CA VAL A 286 31.35 15.75 3.22
C VAL A 286 32.84 16.02 3.41
N LYS A 287 33.24 17.27 3.22
CA LYS A 287 34.59 17.74 3.58
C LYS A 287 34.64 17.96 5.09
N ILE A 288 35.67 17.44 5.71
CA ILE A 288 35.96 17.50 7.14
C ILE A 288 37.12 18.50 7.34
N THR A 289 36.93 19.42 8.28
CA THR A 289 37.95 20.34 8.78
C THR A 289 38.19 20.09 10.26
N SER A 290 39.34 20.53 10.79
CA SER A 290 39.67 20.40 12.23
C SER A 290 39.58 18.96 12.73
N PHE A 291 40.21 18.02 12.01
CA PHE A 291 40.24 16.60 12.38
C PHE A 291 41.14 16.39 13.59
N THR A 292 40.59 15.82 14.67
CA THR A 292 41.29 15.53 15.93
C THR A 292 40.95 14.11 16.35
N ILE A 293 41.97 13.27 16.54
CA ILE A 293 41.76 11.89 17.01
C ILE A 293 41.32 11.92 18.47
N THR A 294 40.24 11.18 18.78
CA THR A 294 39.68 11.03 20.13
C THR A 294 40.06 9.68 20.72
N ASP A 295 40.12 8.65 19.89
CA ASP A 295 40.50 7.30 20.26
C ASP A 295 41.36 6.71 19.14
N ASP A 296 42.63 6.46 19.45
CA ASP A 296 43.59 5.94 18.47
C ASP A 296 43.44 4.42 18.27
N GLU A 297 43.03 3.69 19.32
CA GLU A 297 42.81 2.24 19.27
C GLU A 297 41.68 1.91 18.29
N PHE A 298 40.58 2.66 18.36
CA PHE A 298 39.41 2.43 17.53
C PHE A 298 39.34 3.33 16.28
N MET A 299 40.33 4.20 16.07
CA MET A 299 40.38 5.17 14.96
C MET A 299 39.11 6.03 14.92
N ILE A 300 38.74 6.60 16.07
CA ILE A 300 37.60 7.50 16.21
C ILE A 300 38.15 8.91 16.40
N ALA A 301 37.58 9.85 15.65
CA ALA A 301 38.01 11.23 15.63
C ALA A 301 36.81 12.18 15.67
N ARG A 302 37.10 13.44 15.96
CA ARG A 302 36.18 14.56 15.87
C ARG A 302 36.60 15.49 14.75
N GLY A 303 35.63 16.19 14.21
CA GLY A 303 35.89 17.24 13.26
C GLY A 303 34.70 18.16 13.05
N LYS A 304 34.84 19.03 12.07
CA LYS A 304 33.80 19.97 11.65
C LYS A 304 33.49 19.71 10.18
N ILE A 305 32.21 19.67 9.86
CA ILE A 305 31.71 19.67 8.49
C ILE A 305 30.93 20.96 8.25
N ARG A 306 30.53 21.24 7.00
CA ARG A 306 29.73 22.43 6.64
C ARG A 306 28.52 22.66 7.56
N PHE A 307 27.94 21.59 8.09
CA PHE A 307 26.72 21.59 8.90
C PHE A 307 26.97 21.44 10.42
N GLY A 308 28.22 21.59 10.89
CA GLY A 308 28.57 21.62 12.33
C GLY A 308 29.56 20.53 12.77
N LYS A 309 29.56 20.23 14.08
CA LYS A 309 30.44 19.19 14.67
C LYS A 309 30.08 17.80 14.14
N ALA A 310 31.10 16.98 13.93
CA ALA A 310 31.00 15.61 13.46
C ALA A 310 31.88 14.67 14.29
N LEU A 311 31.37 13.47 14.52
CA LEU A 311 32.12 12.31 14.98
C LEU A 311 32.46 11.46 13.75
N ILE A 312 33.68 10.96 13.70
CA ILE A 312 34.30 10.42 12.51
C ILE A 312 34.92 9.07 12.85
N CYS A 313 34.57 8.03 12.09
CA CYS A 313 35.19 6.73 12.20
C CYS A 313 36.08 6.46 10.99
N GLY A 314 37.28 5.95 11.26
CA GLY A 314 38.21 5.46 10.25
C GLY A 314 39.57 6.15 10.26
N ALA A 315 40.51 5.59 9.51
CA ALA A 315 41.86 6.14 9.39
C ALA A 315 41.89 7.34 8.42
N SER A 316 42.44 8.47 8.86
CA SER A 316 42.74 9.58 7.95
C SER A 316 43.91 9.22 7.05
N ASN A 317 43.76 9.39 5.73
CA ASN A 317 44.87 9.28 4.80
C ASN A 317 45.56 10.64 4.64
N VAL A 318 46.45 10.94 5.59
CA VAL A 318 47.23 12.19 5.69
C VAL A 318 47.92 12.56 4.37
N ARG A 319 48.27 11.57 3.54
CA ARG A 319 48.97 11.77 2.25
C ARG A 319 48.17 12.49 1.17
N THR A 320 46.83 12.54 1.26
CA THR A 320 45.99 13.05 0.16
C THR A 320 45.44 14.46 0.39
N GLY A 321 45.62 15.05 1.57
CA GLY A 321 45.11 16.38 1.93
C GLY A 321 43.58 16.54 1.87
N ASN A 322 42.85 15.51 1.46
CA ASN A 322 41.42 15.50 1.24
C ASN A 322 40.73 14.70 2.34
N ASN A 323 40.51 15.35 3.48
CA ASN A 323 39.67 14.82 4.55
C ASN A 323 38.20 14.83 4.11
N LYS A 324 37.82 13.91 3.21
CA LYS A 324 36.43 13.70 2.80
C LYS A 324 35.94 12.38 3.40
N GLY A 325 34.70 12.38 3.87
CA GLY A 325 34.07 11.19 4.44
C GLY A 325 32.61 11.06 4.03
N LEU A 326 32.07 9.86 4.20
CA LEU A 326 30.69 9.50 3.90
C LEU A 326 29.78 9.90 5.06
N LEU A 327 28.83 10.81 4.82
CA LEU A 327 27.86 11.20 5.84
C LEU A 327 26.86 10.05 6.08
N MET A 328 26.95 9.45 7.26
CA MET A 328 26.08 8.35 7.69
C MET A 328 24.80 8.88 8.35
N CYS A 329 24.93 9.91 9.18
CA CYS A 329 23.81 10.52 9.88
C CYS A 329 24.02 12.04 10.03
N SER A 330 23.00 12.84 9.72
CA SER A 330 23.07 14.29 9.89
C SER A 330 23.02 14.72 11.36
N LYS A 331 23.65 15.87 11.65
CA LYS A 331 23.63 16.53 12.96
C LYS A 331 22.17 16.79 13.43
N ARG A 332 21.90 16.64 14.72
CA ARG A 332 20.70 17.19 15.40
C ARG A 332 21.13 18.10 16.56
N LYS A 333 20.16 18.69 17.27
CA LYS A 333 20.42 19.59 18.42
C LYS A 333 21.35 18.92 19.45
N ASP A 334 21.08 17.64 19.75
CA ASP A 334 21.73 16.91 20.84
C ASP A 334 22.72 15.83 20.37
N ARG A 335 23.09 15.81 19.07
CA ARG A 335 24.07 14.84 18.55
C ARG A 335 24.90 15.38 17.38
N PRO A 336 26.21 15.07 17.31
CA PRO A 336 27.04 15.41 16.17
C PRO A 336 26.59 14.66 14.90
N ALA A 337 27.05 15.13 13.75
CA ALA A 337 26.95 14.34 12.52
C ALA A 337 27.84 13.09 12.61
N LEU A 338 27.44 11.98 12.02
CA LEU A 338 28.23 10.74 11.97
C LEU A 338 28.82 10.57 10.58
N VAL A 339 30.13 10.36 10.50
CA VAL A 339 30.86 10.29 9.23
C VAL A 339 31.81 9.09 9.23
N ASN A 340 31.78 8.26 8.18
CA ASN A 340 32.79 7.22 7.97
C ASN A 340 33.82 7.70 6.94
N LEU A 341 35.11 7.61 7.27
CA LEU A 341 36.17 7.85 6.30
C LEU A 341 36.27 6.71 5.28
N PRO A 342 36.75 7.01 4.05
CA PRO A 342 36.94 6.00 3.03
C PRO A 342 38.14 5.11 3.31
N GLY A 343 38.08 3.88 2.79
CA GLY A 343 39.09 2.85 3.03
C GLY A 343 38.64 1.89 4.12
N PHE A 344 38.88 0.60 3.92
CA PHE A 344 38.48 -0.45 4.86
C PHE A 344 39.72 -1.20 5.32
N LYS A 345 39.93 -1.30 6.63
CA LYS A 345 40.99 -2.09 7.25
C LYS A 345 40.42 -2.84 8.45
N TYR A 346 40.92 -4.04 8.70
CA TYR A 346 40.60 -4.74 9.95
C TYR A 346 41.15 -3.96 11.14
N GLY A 347 40.39 -3.91 12.23
CA GLY A 347 40.67 -3.05 13.38
C GLY A 347 40.08 -1.64 13.28
N MET A 348 39.56 -1.25 12.12
CA MET A 348 38.99 0.09 11.93
C MET A 348 37.50 0.14 12.31
N SER A 349 37.11 1.19 13.02
CA SER A 349 35.71 1.44 13.36
C SER A 349 34.89 1.97 12.19
N GLN A 350 33.58 1.72 12.23
CA GLN A 350 32.57 2.23 11.32
C GLN A 350 31.30 2.55 12.11
N PHE A 351 30.64 3.66 11.78
CA PHE A 351 29.24 3.85 12.16
C PHE A 351 28.35 2.95 11.31
N ILE A 352 27.55 2.12 11.97
CA ILE A 352 26.53 1.29 11.34
C ILE A 352 25.19 1.52 12.02
N LYS A 353 24.10 1.38 11.25
CA LYS A 353 22.75 1.33 11.81
C LYS A 353 22.37 -0.14 11.94
N ILE A 354 21.98 -0.57 13.13
CA ILE A 354 21.55 -1.96 13.36
C ILE A 354 20.27 -2.21 12.53
N PRO A 355 20.24 -3.26 11.70
CA PRO A 355 19.10 -3.55 10.84
C PRO A 355 17.91 -3.97 11.70
N GLU A 356 16.69 -3.67 11.25
CA GLU A 356 15.45 -4.08 11.96
C GLU A 356 15.32 -5.62 12.00
N ASN A 357 15.82 -6.31 10.97
CA ASN A 357 15.79 -7.77 10.86
C ASN A 357 17.18 -8.33 10.51
N GLY A 358 17.53 -9.50 11.06
CA GLY A 358 18.76 -10.22 10.74
C GLY A 358 20.02 -9.64 11.40
N ALA A 359 21.21 -10.07 10.97
CA ALA A 359 22.49 -9.64 11.54
C ALA A 359 23.47 -9.11 10.48
N GLU A 360 23.00 -8.84 9.26
CA GLU A 360 23.86 -8.43 8.15
C GLU A 360 23.71 -6.93 7.84
N VAL A 361 24.85 -6.27 7.64
CA VAL A 361 24.91 -4.85 7.24
C VAL A 361 25.83 -4.71 6.05
N GLU A 362 25.43 -3.87 5.11
CA GLU A 362 26.25 -3.53 3.96
C GLU A 362 27.08 -2.26 4.19
N LEU A 363 28.40 -2.40 4.06
CA LEU A 363 29.35 -1.29 4.09
C LEU A 363 29.73 -0.91 2.66
N TYR A 364 29.78 0.39 2.36
CA TYR A 364 30.13 0.86 1.02
C TYR A 364 31.63 1.10 0.89
N LEU A 365 32.28 0.37 -0.01
CA LEU A 365 33.69 0.48 -0.31
C LEU A 365 33.90 1.42 -1.50
N GLU A 366 34.40 2.62 -1.22
CA GLU A 366 34.57 3.67 -2.23
C GLU A 366 35.64 3.31 -3.28
N SER A 367 36.73 2.65 -2.89
CA SER A 367 37.81 2.27 -3.83
C SER A 367 37.35 1.29 -4.91
N GLU A 368 36.41 0.41 -4.58
CA GLU A 368 35.89 -0.63 -5.48
C GLU A 368 34.47 -0.31 -5.97
N LYS A 369 33.90 0.83 -5.55
CA LYS A 369 32.52 1.27 -5.85
C LYS A 369 31.47 0.18 -5.63
N ARG A 370 31.64 -0.67 -4.60
CA ARG A 370 30.74 -1.79 -4.30
C ARG A 370 30.37 -1.88 -2.82
N TYR A 371 29.30 -2.60 -2.52
CA TYR A 371 28.92 -2.92 -1.15
C TYR A 371 29.53 -4.24 -0.69
N LEU A 372 29.96 -4.28 0.56
CA LEU A 372 30.45 -5.46 1.25
C LEU A 372 29.46 -5.83 2.35
N THR A 373 28.88 -7.02 2.27
CA THR A 373 28.07 -7.59 3.34
C THR A 373 28.97 -8.02 4.50
N CYS A 374 28.65 -7.53 5.70
CA CYS A 374 29.34 -7.85 6.93
C CYS A 374 28.33 -8.35 7.97
N THR A 375 28.65 -9.44 8.65
CA THR A 375 27.80 -9.99 9.72
C THR A 375 28.17 -9.34 11.06
N ILE A 376 27.18 -8.84 11.79
CA ILE A 376 27.36 -8.32 13.14
C ILE A 376 27.50 -9.49 14.11
N LEU A 377 28.56 -9.50 14.91
CA LEU A 377 28.77 -10.48 15.96
C LEU A 377 27.91 -10.14 17.16
N GLN A 378 27.15 -11.11 17.65
CA GLN A 378 26.38 -10.99 18.87
C GLN A 378 27.33 -11.05 20.07
N LYS A 379 27.29 -10.01 20.91
CA LYS A 379 27.98 -9.95 22.20
C LYS A 379 26.95 -9.87 23.31
N GLN A 380 27.30 -10.38 24.50
CA GLN A 380 26.44 -10.32 25.68
C GLN A 380 26.11 -8.87 26.06
N ASP A 381 27.07 -7.95 25.90
CA ASP A 381 26.90 -6.52 26.23
C ASP A 381 26.00 -5.76 25.24
N TYR A 382 25.73 -6.32 24.06
CA TYR A 382 24.98 -5.67 22.98
C TYR A 382 24.03 -6.66 22.30
N VAL A 383 22.89 -6.91 22.95
CA VAL A 383 21.82 -7.76 22.39
C VAL A 383 21.16 -7.03 21.22
N LEU A 384 21.29 -7.58 20.01
CA LEU A 384 20.86 -6.91 18.77
C LEU A 384 19.39 -6.50 18.77
N ASP A 385 18.54 -7.32 19.39
CA ASP A 385 17.08 -7.10 19.42
C ASP A 385 16.70 -5.89 20.28
N GLU A 386 17.51 -5.53 21.28
CA GLU A 386 17.29 -4.34 22.11
C GLU A 386 17.77 -3.04 21.46
N ILE A 387 18.66 -3.15 20.47
CA ILE A 387 19.33 -2.00 19.82
C ILE A 387 18.97 -1.86 18.34
N ARG A 388 17.91 -2.53 17.88
CA ARG A 388 17.38 -2.42 16.52
C ARG A 388 17.12 -0.96 16.13
N GLY A 389 17.47 -0.60 14.91
CA GLY A 389 17.29 0.76 14.39
C GLY A 389 18.22 1.82 14.99
N ARG A 390 19.09 1.49 15.97
CA ARG A 390 20.04 2.44 16.57
C ARG A 390 21.36 2.50 15.78
N TRP A 391 22.04 3.64 15.89
CA TRP A 391 23.40 3.82 15.38
C TRP A 391 24.40 3.35 16.43
N VAL A 392 25.37 2.55 16.03
CA VAL A 392 26.46 2.05 16.88
C VAL A 392 27.82 2.29 16.22
N VAL A 393 28.87 2.20 17.01
CA VAL A 393 30.26 2.11 16.56
C VAL A 393 30.65 0.64 16.57
N ALA A 394 31.10 0.14 15.42
CA ALA A 394 31.53 -1.24 15.28
C ALA A 394 32.88 -1.35 14.59
N THR A 395 33.72 -2.24 15.10
CA THR A 395 35.05 -2.52 14.56
C THR A 395 34.98 -3.68 13.58
N LEU A 396 35.58 -3.49 12.40
CA LEU A 396 35.68 -4.55 11.40
C LEU A 396 36.74 -5.58 11.81
N LYS A 397 36.34 -6.85 11.92
CA LYS A 397 37.22 -7.98 12.23
C LYS A 397 37.19 -9.05 11.14
N ARG A 398 38.31 -9.76 11.01
CA ARG A 398 38.39 -10.97 10.20
C ARG A 398 37.80 -12.11 11.03
N HIS A 399 36.88 -12.87 10.44
CA HIS A 399 36.20 -13.96 11.12
C HIS A 399 36.31 -15.24 10.30
N SER A 400 36.57 -16.38 10.96
CA SER A 400 36.74 -17.68 10.31
C SER A 400 35.49 -18.10 9.52
N LYS A 401 34.31 -17.99 10.14
CA LYS A 401 33.00 -18.32 9.54
C LYS A 401 32.49 -17.30 8.49
N TYR A 402 32.43 -16.01 8.83
CA TYR A 402 31.76 -14.99 8.02
C TYR A 402 32.68 -14.23 7.05
N LYS A 403 33.99 -14.55 7.04
CA LYS A 403 35.08 -13.80 6.38
C LYS A 403 35.27 -12.38 6.95
N ARG A 404 34.22 -11.56 6.94
CA ARG A 404 34.17 -10.19 7.49
C ARG A 404 33.06 -10.09 8.51
N ALA A 405 33.40 -9.64 9.70
CA ALA A 405 32.43 -9.46 10.77
C ALA A 405 32.59 -8.09 11.44
N LEU A 406 31.51 -7.58 12.00
CA LEU A 406 31.47 -6.32 12.73
C LEU A 406 31.24 -6.62 14.20
N GLU A 407 32.12 -6.13 15.05
CA GLU A 407 31.98 -6.25 16.50
C GLU A 407 31.60 -4.89 17.06
N ILE A 408 30.49 -4.82 17.77
CA ILE A 408 30.03 -3.57 18.40
C ILE A 408 30.96 -3.25 19.57
N ILE A 409 31.46 -2.01 19.60
CA ILE A 409 32.33 -1.51 20.67
C ILE A 409 31.64 -0.45 21.54
N GLY A 410 30.59 0.19 21.05
CA GLY A 410 29.84 1.19 21.82
C GLY A 410 28.81 1.97 21.01
N PHE A 411 28.14 2.91 21.68
CA PHE A 411 27.26 3.88 21.04
C PHE A 411 28.03 5.16 20.67
N PRO A 412 27.58 5.94 19.68
CA PRO A 412 28.24 7.19 19.33
C PRO A 412 28.36 8.16 20.51
N SER A 413 27.40 8.15 21.44
CA SER A 413 27.39 8.98 22.67
C SER A 413 28.64 8.80 23.52
N ASP A 414 29.16 7.57 23.57
CA ASP A 414 30.26 7.17 24.45
C ASP A 414 31.58 7.83 24.01
N PHE A 415 31.61 8.32 22.77
CA PHE A 415 32.75 8.98 22.14
C PHE A 415 32.52 10.47 21.90
N VAL A 416 31.46 11.09 22.45
CA VAL A 416 31.19 12.55 22.30
C VAL A 416 31.81 13.40 23.40
N ASN A 417 32.01 12.86 24.62
CA ASN A 417 32.44 13.63 25.78
C ASN A 417 33.86 13.32 26.30
N ASN A 418 34.51 12.26 25.79
CA ASN A 418 35.93 11.96 26.10
C ASN A 418 36.89 12.83 25.28
#